data_AF-A0A7S0QWL7-F1
#
_entry.id   AF-A0A7S0QWL7-F1
#
_cell.length_a   1.000
_cell.length_b   1.000
_cell.length_c   1.000
_cell.angle_alpha   90.00
_cell.angle_beta   90.00
_cell.angle_gamma   90.00
#
_symmetry.space_group_name_H-M   'P 1'
#
loop_
_entity.id
_entity.type
_entity.pdbx_description
1 polymer ?
#
loop_
_entity_poly.entity_id
_entity_poly.type
_entity_poly.pdbx_seq_one_letter_code
_entity_poly.pdbx_strand_id
1 'polypeptide(L)'
;VYLTGGIVITEAGRKSWGFYGAMAWAIVVCYAIKLTAIVLQQTIGYMFERNAKLKAMVGVDPPNETMTSVKEILETPGLGAGKVMILIGGPDWPTSVLTGILKLPYGQM
;
A
#
# COMPACT_ATOMS: atom_id res chain seq x y z
N VAL A 1 3.45 -12.40 4.76
CA VAL A 1 4.56 -12.22 3.80
C VAL A 1 5.87 -11.89 4.52
N TYR A 2 5.95 -10.78 5.26
CA TYR A 2 7.24 -10.33 5.85
C TYR A 2 7.81 -11.25 6.92
N LEU A 3 6.97 -11.75 7.84
CA LEU A 3 7.42 -12.71 8.86
C LEU A 3 7.99 -13.97 8.21
N THR A 4 7.24 -14.55 7.28
CA THR A 4 7.66 -15.76 6.55
C THR A 4 8.90 -15.49 5.69
N GLY A 5 8.94 -14.38 4.95
CA GLY A 5 10.10 -13.99 4.14
C GLY A 5 11.34 -13.76 4.99
N GLY A 6 11.20 -13.12 6.15
CA GLY A 6 12.26 -12.93 7.12
C GLY A 6 12.82 -14.25 7.64
N ILE A 7 11.98 -15.23 7.92
CA ILE A 7 12.43 -16.56 8.39
C ILE A 7 13.10 -17.34 7.25
N VAL A 8 12.42 -17.47 6.11
CA VAL A 8 12.86 -18.33 5.00
C VAL A 8 14.10 -17.78 4.30
N ILE A 9 14.12 -16.49 3.97
CA ILE A 9 15.25 -15.89 3.23
C ILE A 9 16.49 -15.80 4.13
N THR A 10 16.31 -15.43 5.41
CA THR A 10 17.44 -15.32 6.33
C THR A 10 18.06 -16.68 6.60
N GLU A 11 17.26 -17.74 6.81
CA GLU A 11 17.79 -19.08 7.05
C GLU A 11 18.47 -19.65 5.79
N ALA A 12 17.88 -19.43 4.60
CA ALA A 12 18.49 -19.87 3.34
C ALA A 12 19.84 -19.18 3.06
N GLY A 13 19.96 -17.89 3.34
CA GLY A 13 21.19 -17.12 3.12
C GLY A 13 22.25 -17.26 4.22
N ARG A 14 21.88 -17.83 5.39
CA ARG A 14 22.70 -17.82 6.60
C ARG A 14 24.09 -18.41 6.41
N LYS A 15 24.19 -19.54 5.68
CA LYS A 15 25.46 -20.25 5.46
C LYS A 15 26.42 -19.49 4.54
N SER A 16 25.90 -18.74 3.58
CA SER A 16 26.70 -18.06 2.56
C SER A 16 27.03 -16.62 2.93
N TRP A 17 26.11 -15.91 3.59
CA TRP A 17 26.20 -14.46 3.83
C TRP A 17 26.17 -14.09 5.32
N GLY A 18 26.12 -15.08 6.20
CA GLY A 18 25.91 -14.87 7.64
C GLY A 18 24.49 -14.39 7.94
N PHE A 19 24.15 -14.35 9.23
CA PHE A 19 22.80 -13.95 9.68
C PHE A 19 22.46 -12.51 9.26
N TYR A 20 23.35 -11.56 9.54
CA TYR A 20 23.09 -10.14 9.26
C TYR A 20 23.02 -9.84 7.75
N GLY A 21 23.87 -10.49 6.93
CA GLY A 21 23.83 -10.34 5.47
C GLY A 21 22.55 -10.91 4.87
N ALA A 22 22.14 -12.09 5.31
CA ALA A 22 20.89 -12.70 4.87
C ALA A 22 19.65 -11.90 5.35
N MET A 23 19.70 -11.32 6.55
CA MET A 23 18.65 -10.45 7.08
C MET A 23 18.53 -9.15 6.26
N ALA A 24 19.65 -8.49 5.95
CA ALA A 24 19.64 -7.30 5.11
C ALA A 24 19.05 -7.60 3.72
N TRP A 25 19.37 -8.76 3.15
CA TRP A 25 18.77 -9.21 1.89
C TRP A 25 17.27 -9.46 2.01
N ALA A 26 16.82 -10.11 3.09
CA ALA A 26 15.39 -10.32 3.34
C ALA A 26 14.61 -9.00 3.41
N ILE A 27 15.18 -7.95 4.02
CA ILE A 27 14.58 -6.60 4.06
C ILE A 27 14.41 -6.04 2.64
N VAL A 28 15.47 -6.08 1.82
CA VAL A 28 15.42 -5.57 0.44
C VAL A 28 14.36 -6.29 -0.40
N VAL A 29 14.34 -7.63 -0.35
CA VAL A 29 13.36 -8.44 -1.09
C VAL A 29 11.93 -8.13 -0.61
N CYS A 30 11.71 -8.12 0.70
CA CYS A 30 10.40 -7.82 1.28
C CYS A 30 9.91 -6.41 0.91
N TYR A 31 10.81 -5.42 0.92
CA TYR A 31 10.52 -4.05 0.53
C TYR A 31 10.13 -3.96 -0.95
N ALA A 32 10.88 -4.61 -1.85
CA ALA A 32 10.56 -4.64 -3.28
C ALA A 32 9.20 -5.31 -3.56
N ILE A 33 8.90 -6.43 -2.87
CA ILE A 33 7.59 -7.09 -2.95
C ILE A 33 6.48 -6.15 -2.50
N LYS A 34 6.68 -5.42 -1.39
CA LYS A 34 5.71 -4.48 -0.85
C LYS A 34 5.39 -3.36 -1.84
N LEU A 35 6.41 -2.70 -2.38
CA LEU A 35 6.21 -1.62 -3.38
C LEU A 35 5.48 -2.14 -4.62
N THR A 36 5.88 -3.31 -5.13
CA THR A 36 5.22 -3.93 -6.29
C THR A 36 3.76 -4.25 -5.99
N ALA A 37 3.46 -4.79 -4.80
CA ALA A 37 2.11 -5.11 -4.39
C ALA A 37 1.22 -3.86 -4.34
N ILE A 38 1.71 -2.75 -3.77
CA ILE A 38 0.95 -1.48 -3.69
C ILE A 38 0.61 -0.98 -5.09
N VAL A 39 1.57 -0.94 -6.01
CA VAL A 39 1.34 -0.46 -7.40
C VAL A 39 0.30 -1.33 -8.11
N LEU A 40 0.40 -2.66 -7.98
CA LEU A 40 -0.57 -3.57 -8.59
C LEU A 40 -1.98 -3.41 -7.98
N GLN A 41 -2.07 -3.29 -6.66
CA GLN A 41 -3.35 -3.10 -5.96
C GLN A 41 -4.00 -1.76 -6.31
N GLN A 42 -3.22 -0.69 -6.40
CA GLN A 42 -3.71 0.61 -6.85
C GLN A 42 -4.19 0.58 -8.31
N THR A 43 -3.52 -0.19 -9.17
CA THR A 43 -3.98 -0.43 -10.54
C THR A 43 -5.32 -1.17 -10.57
N ILE A 44 -5.52 -2.14 -9.66
CA ILE A 44 -6.84 -2.79 -9.47
C ILE A 44 -7.88 -1.77 -9.02
N GLY A 45 -7.54 -0.89 -8.07
CA GLY A 45 -8.41 0.21 -7.65
C GLY A 45 -8.84 1.12 -8.80
N TYR A 46 -7.91 1.48 -9.68
CA TYR A 46 -8.20 2.27 -10.87
C TYR A 46 -9.19 1.55 -11.81
N MET A 47 -9.09 0.23 -11.96
CA MET A 47 -10.08 -0.55 -12.71
C MET A 47 -11.46 -0.54 -12.04
N PHE A 48 -11.51 -0.58 -10.71
CA PHE A 48 -12.75 -0.56 -9.92
C PHE A 48 -13.45 0.79 -9.90
N GLU A 49 -12.74 1.89 -10.14
CA GLU A 49 -13.33 3.22 -10.25
C GLU A 49 -14.45 3.28 -11.31
N ARG A 50 -14.36 2.47 -12.36
CA ARG A 50 -15.37 2.40 -13.43
C ARG A 50 -16.69 1.79 -12.98
N ASN A 51 -16.75 1.17 -11.80
CA ASN A 51 -17.94 0.51 -11.27
C ASN A 51 -18.69 1.44 -10.31
N ALA A 52 -19.85 1.96 -10.74
CA ALA A 52 -20.68 2.86 -9.95
C ALA A 52 -21.12 2.26 -8.60
N LYS A 53 -21.35 0.94 -8.53
CA LYS A 53 -21.72 0.28 -7.27
C LYS A 53 -20.57 0.33 -6.26
N LEU A 54 -19.35 0.06 -6.72
CA LEU A 54 -18.18 0.12 -5.85
C LEU A 54 -17.93 1.54 -5.36
N LYS A 55 -18.01 2.54 -6.24
CA LYS A 55 -17.87 3.95 -5.85
C LYS A 55 -18.93 4.39 -4.82
N ALA A 56 -20.18 3.95 -4.98
CA ALA A 56 -21.24 4.23 -4.02
C ALA A 56 -20.99 3.53 -2.68
N MET A 57 -20.55 2.27 -2.70
CA MET A 57 -20.22 1.51 -1.49
C MET A 57 -19.09 2.13 -0.67
N VAL A 58 -18.05 2.66 -1.33
CA VAL A 58 -16.95 3.34 -0.65
C VAL A 58 -17.25 4.81 -0.32
N GLY A 59 -18.36 5.37 -0.82
CA GLY A 59 -18.75 6.77 -0.57
C GLY A 59 -17.97 7.79 -1.38
N VAL A 60 -17.47 7.39 -2.56
CA VAL A 60 -16.80 8.28 -3.52
C VAL A 60 -17.81 8.92 -4.48
N ASP A 61 -18.92 8.22 -4.78
CA ASP A 61 -19.96 8.70 -5.69
C ASP A 61 -21.35 8.13 -5.30
N PRO A 62 -22.25 8.92 -4.69
CA PRO A 62 -22.06 10.32 -4.32
C PRO A 62 -21.00 10.49 -3.21
N PRO A 63 -20.24 11.60 -3.21
CA PRO A 63 -19.18 11.82 -2.24
C PRO A 63 -19.75 12.03 -0.83
N ASN A 64 -19.13 11.40 0.16
CA ASN A 64 -19.38 11.69 1.58
C ASN A 64 -18.23 12.50 2.21
N GLU A 65 -18.48 13.12 3.36
CA GLU A 65 -17.53 14.00 4.05
C GLU A 65 -16.22 13.27 4.41
N THR A 66 -16.32 12.00 4.84
CA THR A 66 -15.17 11.18 5.22
C THR A 66 -14.23 10.93 4.05
N MET A 67 -14.74 10.45 2.91
CA MET A 67 -13.90 10.16 1.73
C MET A 67 -13.39 11.42 1.06
N THR A 68 -14.14 12.51 1.13
CA THR A 68 -13.67 13.82 0.67
C THR A 68 -12.45 14.26 1.48
N SER A 69 -12.54 14.18 2.81
CA SER A 69 -11.43 14.53 3.71
C SER A 69 -10.23 13.60 3.55
N VAL A 70 -10.46 12.29 3.43
CA VAL A 70 -9.40 11.30 3.17
C VAL A 70 -8.69 11.61 1.86
N LYS A 71 -9.42 11.89 0.79
CA LYS A 71 -8.84 12.24 -0.50
C LYS A 71 -7.98 13.50 -0.39
N GLU A 72 -8.48 14.56 0.24
CA GLU A 72 -7.73 15.82 0.41
C GLU A 72 -6.42 15.62 1.21
N ILE A 73 -6.46 14.86 2.30
CA ILE A 73 -5.26 14.52 3.09
C ILE A 73 -4.26 13.72 2.25
N LEU A 74 -4.75 12.78 1.43
CA LEU A 74 -3.89 11.94 0.60
C LEU A 74 -3.33 12.68 -0.62
N GLU A 75 -4.06 13.66 -1.18
CA GLU A 75 -3.61 14.54 -2.27
C GLU A 75 -2.61 15.61 -1.80
N THR A 76 -2.51 15.87 -0.51
CA THR A 76 -1.54 16.83 0.04
C THR A 76 -0.10 16.30 -0.12
N PRO A 77 0.83 17.05 -0.73
CA PRO A 77 2.23 16.62 -0.88
C PRO A 77 2.95 16.37 0.46
N GLY A 78 3.87 15.41 0.45
CA GLY A 78 4.63 14.99 1.64
C GLY A 78 3.95 13.90 2.46
N LEU A 79 4.59 13.50 3.57
CA LEU A 79 4.17 12.41 4.48
C LEU A 79 3.74 12.97 5.84
N GLY A 80 2.72 13.83 5.85
CA GLY A 80 2.14 14.34 7.09
C GLY A 80 1.51 13.21 7.94
N ALA A 81 1.40 13.44 9.25
CA ALA A 81 0.88 12.44 10.19
C ALA A 81 -0.48 11.87 9.76
N GLY A 82 -1.40 12.72 9.28
CA GLY A 82 -2.71 12.28 8.79
C GLY A 82 -2.63 11.28 7.63
N LYS A 83 -1.77 11.56 6.63
CA LYS A 83 -1.54 10.66 5.49
C LYS A 83 -0.96 9.33 5.96
N VAL A 84 0.05 9.37 6.83
CA VAL A 84 0.67 8.16 7.39
C VAL A 84 -0.36 7.33 8.15
N MET A 85 -1.19 7.96 8.98
CA MET A 85 -2.24 7.27 9.74
C MET A 85 -3.29 6.62 8.82
N ILE A 86 -3.65 7.26 7.71
CA ILE A 86 -4.58 6.67 6.73
C ILE A 86 -3.91 5.49 6.00
N LEU A 87 -2.68 5.68 5.50
CA LEU A 87 -1.99 4.68 4.68
C LEU A 87 -1.53 3.45 5.48
N ILE A 88 -1.17 3.61 6.76
CA ILE A 88 -0.68 2.53 7.62
C ILE A 88 -1.77 1.98 8.56
N GLY A 89 -2.74 2.82 8.95
CA GLY A 89 -3.80 2.41 9.88
C GLY A 89 -4.82 1.45 9.27
N GLY A 90 -5.02 1.51 7.94
CA GLY A 90 -5.92 0.61 7.23
C GLY A 90 -5.26 -0.73 6.84
N PRO A 91 -6.04 -1.79 6.60
CA PRO A 91 -5.51 -3.02 6.04
C PRO A 91 -4.91 -2.76 4.64
N ASP A 92 -3.76 -3.36 4.36
CA ASP A 92 -2.93 -3.06 3.17
C ASP A 92 -3.69 -3.07 1.84
N TRP A 93 -4.42 -4.16 1.59
CA TRP A 93 -5.13 -4.35 0.33
C TRP A 93 -6.27 -3.34 0.14
N PRO A 94 -7.24 -3.19 1.08
CA PRO A 94 -8.27 -2.16 0.99
C PRO A 94 -7.71 -0.74 0.83
N THR A 95 -6.64 -0.40 1.56
CA THR A 95 -6.02 0.93 1.47
C THR A 95 -5.44 1.17 0.07
N SER A 96 -4.62 0.26 -0.43
CA SER A 96 -3.98 0.41 -1.75
C SER A 96 -4.99 0.36 -2.91
N VAL A 97 -6.07 -0.41 -2.78
CA VAL A 97 -7.16 -0.40 -3.76
C VAL A 97 -7.94 0.93 -3.69
N LEU A 98 -8.23 1.43 -2.48
CA LEU A 98 -8.93 2.71 -2.31
C LEU A 98 -8.15 3.87 -2.93
N THR A 99 -6.83 3.92 -2.78
CA THR A 99 -6.01 4.98 -3.40
C THR A 99 -6.12 4.97 -4.93
N GLY A 100 -6.30 3.79 -5.52
CA GLY A 100 -6.57 3.62 -6.94
C GLY A 100 -7.97 4.08 -7.35
N ILE A 101 -9.00 3.76 -6.54
CA ILE A 101 -10.38 4.24 -6.76
C ILE A 101 -10.43 5.77 -6.71
N LEU A 102 -9.67 6.38 -5.79
CA LEU A 102 -9.53 7.82 -5.64
C LEU A 102 -8.65 8.49 -6.72
N LYS A 103 -8.03 7.69 -7.62
CA LYS A 103 -7.15 8.15 -8.71
C LYS A 103 -5.92 8.93 -8.23
N LEU A 104 -5.37 8.56 -7.07
CA LEU A 104 -4.18 9.21 -6.52
C LEU A 104 -2.91 8.84 -7.31
N PRO A 105 -1.89 9.70 -7.37
CA PRO A 105 -0.65 9.42 -8.08
C PRO A 105 0.26 8.44 -7.31
N TYR A 106 0.87 7.48 -8.00
CA TYR A 106 1.72 6.43 -7.41
C TYR A 106 2.94 6.97 -6.63
N GLY A 107 3.56 8.07 -7.09
CA GLY A 107 4.81 8.59 -6.53
C GLY A 107 4.67 9.55 -5.35
N GLN A 108 3.43 9.91 -4.98
CA GLN A 108 3.15 10.85 -3.88
C GLN A 108 2.68 10.14 -2.60
N MET A 109 2.71 8.80 -2.63
CA MET A 109 2.30 7.90 -1.55
C MET A 109 3.52 7.23 -0.94
#